data_AF-A0A8J5FII1-F1
#
_entry.id   AF-A0A8J5FII1-F1
#
_cell.length_a   1.000
_cell.length_b   1.000
_cell.length_c   1.000
_cell.angle_alpha   90.00
_cell.angle_beta   90.00
_cell.angle_gamma   90.00
#
_symmetry.space_group_name_H-M   'P 1'
#
loop_
_entity.id
_entity.type
_entity.pdbx_description
1 polymer ?
#
loop_
_entity_poly.entity_id
_entity_poly.type
_entity_poly.pdbx_seq_one_letter_code
_entity_poly.pdbx_strand_id
1 'polypeptide(L)'
;MLKSPAVLIICPIQESSKNIQIEAFHVFKLFAANQNKPPEITSILFTNKDKLLRFFRDFKLDKEDEQFEADKAQVVREIQALKKENSS
;
A
#
# COMPACT_ATOMS: atom_id res chain seq x y z
N MET A 1 -29.75 19.84 -25.52
CA MET A 1 -28.80 20.04 -24.40
C MET A 1 -27.66 19.03 -24.56
N LEU A 2 -26.70 19.29 -25.44
CA LEU A 2 -25.50 18.45 -25.56
C LEU A 2 -24.51 18.89 -24.49
N LYS A 3 -24.23 18.03 -23.51
CA LYS A 3 -23.15 18.28 -22.54
C LYS A 3 -21.82 18.21 -23.30
N SER A 4 -21.02 19.27 -23.17
CA SER A 4 -19.76 19.50 -23.87
C SER A 4 -18.72 18.39 -23.60
N PRO A 5 -17.99 17.89 -24.62
CA PRO A 5 -16.97 16.85 -24.47
C PRO A 5 -15.81 17.24 -23.54
N ALA A 6 -15.63 18.55 -23.27
CA ALA A 6 -14.65 19.03 -22.28
C ALA A 6 -14.91 18.50 -20.86
N VAL A 7 -16.16 18.21 -20.48
CA VAL A 7 -16.50 17.68 -19.15
C VAL A 7 -15.97 16.25 -18.96
N LEU A 8 -15.97 15.42 -20.02
CA LEU A 8 -15.48 14.04 -19.97
C LEU A 8 -13.97 13.95 -19.70
N ILE A 9 -13.21 14.94 -20.16
CA ILE A 9 -11.75 14.95 -20.05
C ILE A 9 -11.31 15.49 -18.68
N ILE A 10 -12.05 16.44 -18.10
CA ILE A 10 -11.64 17.14 -16.86
C ILE A 10 -11.96 16.33 -15.59
N CYS A 11 -13.00 15.50 -15.58
CA CYS A 11 -13.35 14.68 -14.40
C CYS A 11 -12.24 13.71 -13.94
N PRO A 12 -11.57 12.94 -14.82
CA PRO A 12 -10.52 12.00 -14.39
C PRO A 12 -9.21 12.66 -13.92
N ILE A 13 -8.96 13.93 -14.26
CA ILE A 13 -7.70 14.64 -13.92
C ILE A 13 -7.77 15.38 -12.56
N GLN A 14 -8.98 15.63 -12.04
CA GLN A 14 -9.17 16.18 -10.68
C GLN A 14 -9.20 15.11 -9.58
N GLU A 15 -9.38 13.86 -9.96
CA GLU A 15 -9.30 12.66 -9.13
C GLU A 15 -7.82 12.29 -8.93
N SER A 16 -7.13 13.00 -8.03
CA SER A 16 -5.90 12.47 -7.39
C SER A 16 -6.33 11.31 -6.48
N SER A 17 -6.59 10.20 -7.16
CA SER A 17 -7.60 9.21 -6.81
C SER A 17 -7.01 8.06 -6.03
N LYS A 18 -7.89 7.37 -5.31
CA LYS A 18 -7.66 6.05 -4.71
C LYS A 18 -6.77 5.12 -5.57
N ASN A 19 -6.85 5.23 -6.91
CA ASN A 19 -6.00 4.52 -7.86
C ASN A 19 -4.49 4.69 -7.63
N ILE A 20 -3.99 5.90 -7.35
CA ILE A 20 -2.56 6.11 -7.10
C ILE A 20 -2.14 5.40 -5.80
N GLN A 21 -3.01 5.42 -4.78
CA GLN A 21 -2.76 4.74 -3.50
C GLN A 21 -2.79 3.22 -3.67
N ILE A 22 -3.69 2.70 -4.52
CA ILE A 22 -3.77 1.29 -4.92
C ILE A 22 -2.47 0.86 -5.60
N GLU A 23 -2.03 1.59 -6.62
CA GLU A 23 -0.81 1.24 -7.35
C GLU A 23 0.43 1.32 -6.45
N ALA A 24 0.52 2.34 -5.60
CA ALA A 24 1.58 2.44 -4.60
C ALA A 24 1.55 1.25 -3.62
N PHE A 25 0.36 0.80 -3.22
CA PHE A 25 0.21 -0.39 -2.38
C PHE A 25 0.63 -1.67 -3.11
N HIS A 26 0.27 -1.84 -4.38
CA HIS A 26 0.68 -2.99 -5.20
C HIS A 26 2.20 -3.07 -5.37
N VAL A 27 2.88 -1.93 -5.51
CA VAL A 27 4.35 -1.90 -5.51
C VAL A 27 4.89 -2.21 -4.12
N PHE A 28 4.32 -1.61 -3.06
CA PHE A 28 4.77 -1.84 -1.68
C PHE A 28 4.65 -3.31 -1.25
N LYS A 29 3.57 -4.02 -1.60
CA LYS A 29 3.40 -5.42 -1.23
C LYS A 29 4.49 -6.32 -1.81
N LEU A 30 5.08 -5.97 -2.96
CA LEU A 30 6.21 -6.73 -3.53
C LEU A 30 7.44 -6.66 -2.63
N PHE A 31 7.71 -5.51 -2.02
CA PHE A 31 8.80 -5.35 -1.06
C PHE A 31 8.51 -6.05 0.27
N ALA A 32 7.27 -5.98 0.76
CA ALA A 32 6.88 -6.59 2.03
C ALA A 32 6.80 -8.13 1.93
N ALA A 33 6.37 -8.68 0.80
CA ALA A 33 6.22 -10.12 0.57
C ALA A 33 7.48 -10.80 0.03
N ASN A 34 8.51 -10.05 -0.40
CA ASN A 34 9.76 -10.65 -0.86
C ASN A 34 10.40 -11.46 0.28
N GLN A 35 10.66 -12.76 0.08
CA GLN A 35 11.30 -13.59 1.09
C GLN A 35 12.80 -13.29 1.25
N ASN A 36 13.45 -12.78 0.20
CA ASN A 36 14.87 -12.42 0.18
C ASN A 36 15.02 -10.88 0.18
N LYS A 37 14.54 -10.24 1.25
CA LYS A 37 14.61 -8.77 1.38
C LYS A 37 16.07 -8.33 1.57
N PRO A 38 16.57 -7.35 0.80
CA PRO A 38 17.86 -6.75 1.11
C PRO A 38 17.89 -6.19 2.54
N PRO A 39 19.02 -6.28 3.28
CA PRO A 39 19.10 -5.81 4.67
C PRO A 39 18.69 -4.35 4.85
N GLU A 40 18.99 -3.49 3.87
CA GLU A 40 18.58 -2.09 3.86
C GLU A 40 17.06 -1.92 3.88
N ILE A 41 16.33 -2.69 3.06
CA ILE A 41 14.87 -2.66 3.01
C ILE A 41 14.27 -3.17 4.33
N THR A 42 14.82 -4.27 4.87
CA THR A 42 14.40 -4.81 6.17
C THR A 42 14.58 -3.76 7.28
N SER A 43 15.71 -3.06 7.30
CA SER A 43 16.00 -2.00 8.27
C SER A 43 15.01 -0.83 8.16
N ILE A 44 14.72 -0.36 6.94
CA ILE A 44 13.75 0.72 6.69
C ILE A 44 12.34 0.32 7.16
N LEU A 45 11.90 -0.89 6.80
CA LEU A 45 10.58 -1.40 7.20
C LEU A 45 10.49 -1.58 8.72
N PHE A 46 11.54 -2.08 9.36
CA PHE A 46 11.60 -2.25 10.81
C PHE A 46 11.58 -0.90 11.54
N THR A 47 12.37 0.07 11.08
CA THR A 47 12.44 1.42 11.67
C THR A 47 11.11 2.15 11.60
N ASN A 48 10.30 1.89 10.56
CA ASN A 48 8.99 2.50 10.37
C ASN A 48 7.83 1.59 10.77
N LYS A 49 8.09 0.44 11.41
CA LYS A 49 7.11 -0.61 11.70
C LYS A 49 5.82 -0.07 12.34
N ASP A 50 5.93 0.68 13.42
CA ASP A 50 4.75 1.20 14.14
C ASP A 50 3.94 2.18 13.30
N LYS A 51 4.62 3.03 12.52
CA LYS A 51 3.96 3.98 11.60
C LYS A 51 3.23 3.25 10.48
N LEU A 52 3.85 2.22 9.90
CA LEU A 52 3.24 1.39 8.85
C LEU A 52 2.02 0.64 9.38
N LEU A 53 2.10 0.02 10.57
CA LEU A 53 0.97 -0.68 11.16
C LEU A 53 -0.21 0.24 11.44
N ARG A 54 0.06 1.45 11.96
CA ARG A 54 -0.97 2.47 12.15
C ARG A 54 -1.58 2.92 10.82
N PHE A 55 -0.74 3.15 9.80
CA PHE A 55 -1.20 3.51 8.46
C PHE A 55 -2.14 2.44 7.88
N PHE A 56 -1.72 1.17 7.90
CA PHE A 56 -2.53 0.07 7.36
C PHE A 56 -3.82 -0.19 8.14
N ARG A 57 -3.91 0.18 9.42
CA ARG A 57 -5.19 0.10 10.14
C ARG A 57 -6.23 1.07 9.58
N ASP A 58 -5.79 2.27 9.22
CA ASP A 58 -6.66 3.37 8.80
C ASP A 58 -6.81 3.41 7.26
N PHE A 59 -5.94 2.71 6.52
CA PHE A 59 -5.98 2.56 5.07
C PHE A 59 -7.11 1.62 4.63
N LYS A 60 -8.18 2.19 4.05
CA LYS A 60 -9.32 1.44 3.51
C LYS A 60 -9.58 1.90 2.10
N LEU A 61 -9.78 0.94 1.21
CA LEU A 61 -10.39 1.18 -0.09
C LEU A 61 -11.88 0.85 0.00
N ASP A 62 -12.64 1.17 -1.06
CA ASP A 62 -14.08 0.93 -1.06
C ASP A 62 -14.41 -0.53 -0.68
N LYS A 63 -15.52 -0.70 0.03
CA LYS A 63 -15.83 -1.89 0.86
C LYS A 63 -15.95 -3.24 0.13
N GLU A 64 -15.82 -3.28 -1.20
CA GLU A 64 -16.05 -4.47 -2.02
C GLU A 64 -14.76 -5.13 -2.54
N ASP A 65 -13.58 -4.59 -2.22
CA ASP A 65 -12.31 -5.18 -2.67
C ASP A 65 -11.76 -6.18 -1.63
N GLU A 66 -12.34 -7.39 -1.60
CA GLU A 66 -11.91 -8.49 -0.72
C GLU A 66 -10.45 -8.89 -0.97
N GLN A 67 -9.98 -8.82 -2.22
CA GLN A 67 -8.62 -9.17 -2.61
C GLN A 67 -7.62 -8.18 -2.00
N PHE A 68 -7.93 -6.89 -2.06
CA PHE A 68 -7.11 -5.87 -1.43
C PHE A 68 -7.03 -6.03 0.08
N GLU A 69 -8.14 -6.29 0.78
CA GLU A 69 -8.11 -6.49 2.23
C GLU A 69 -7.33 -7.75 2.62
N ALA A 70 -7.38 -8.82 1.81
CA ALA A 70 -6.55 -10.02 2.00
C ALA A 70 -5.05 -9.71 1.82
N ASP A 71 -4.68 -9.01 0.76
CA ASP A 71 -3.31 -8.59 0.48
C ASP A 71 -2.76 -7.68 1.58
N LYS A 72 -3.57 -6.73 2.03
CA LYS A 72 -3.25 -5.82 3.14
C LYS A 72 -3.04 -6.59 4.43
N ALA A 73 -3.89 -7.56 4.74
CA ALA A 73 -3.73 -8.42 5.91
C ALA A 73 -2.45 -9.27 5.84
N GLN A 74 -2.01 -9.68 4.64
CA GLN A 74 -0.73 -10.35 4.46
C GLN A 74 0.45 -9.39 4.71
N VAL A 75 0.43 -8.21 4.10
CA VAL A 75 1.49 -7.18 4.28
C VAL A 75 1.64 -6.80 5.76
N VAL A 76 0.53 -6.60 6.47
CA VAL A 76 0.55 -6.31 7.92
C VAL A 76 1.21 -7.44 8.71
N ARG A 77 0.89 -8.70 8.39
CA ARG A 77 1.51 -9.88 9.04
C ARG A 77 3.01 -9.93 8.81
N GLU A 78 3.47 -9.69 7.58
CA GLU A 78 4.91 -9.63 7.25
C GLU A 78 5.63 -8.55 8.05
N ILE A 79 5.06 -7.33 8.11
CA ILE A 79 5.63 -6.22 8.88
C ILE A 79 5.66 -6.53 10.38
N GLN A 80 4.62 -7.16 10.92
CA GLN A 80 4.58 -7.61 12.32
C GLN A 80 5.66 -8.67 12.61
N ALA A 81 5.89 -9.58 11.67
CA ALA A 81 6.89 -10.63 11.77
C ALA A 81 8.34 -10.14 11.61
N LEU A 82 8.56 -8.92 11.10
CA LEU A 82 9.90 -8.33 11.04
C LEU A 82 10.55 -8.32 12.42
N LYS A 83 11.68 -9.01 12.51
CA LYS A 83 12.61 -9.00 13.64
C LYS A 83 13.83 -8.21 13.23
N LYS A 84 14.44 -7.50 14.18
CA LYS A 84 15.79 -6.97 13.99
C LYS A 84 16.69 -8.17 13.74
N GLU A 85 17.30 -8.26 12.55
CA GLU A 85 18.38 -9.21 12.35
C GLU A 85 19.46 -8.83 13.35
N ASN A 86 19.68 -9.70 14.34
CA ASN A 86 20.82 -9.59 15.23
C ASN A 86 22.04 -9.90 14.36
N SER A 87 22.67 -8.85 13.83
CA SER A 87 24.05 -8.91 13.39
C SER A 87 24.89 -9.21 14.65
N SER A 88 25.09 -10.50 14.91
CA SER A 88 26.14 -11.00 15.78
C SER A 88 27.50 -10.81 15.12
#